data_AF-A0A2M7KRM6-F1
#
_entry.id   AF-A0A2M7KRM6-F1
#
_cell.length_a   1.000
_cell.length_b   1.000
_cell.length_c   1.000
_cell.angle_alpha   90.00
_cell.angle_beta   90.00
_cell.angle_gamma   90.00
#
_symmetry.space_group_name_H-M   'P 1'
#
loop_
_entity.id
_entity.type
_entity.pdbx_description
1 polymer ?
#
loop_
_entity_poly.entity_id
_entity_poly.type
_entity_poly.pdbx_seq_one_letter_code
_entity_poly.pdbx_strand_id
1 'polypeptide(L)'
;GARGYEGAHSLGARGYEGAHSLGARGYEGAHKYPLPTWPRLKAYGTLYGAMKSEWQTPLTLDGPFDRETTLRLHVLSVSQRSHLIVDADGKTVLDKDFVCGPGEGEWNKAVFREQWGIYQNEYDRDYEALVPAGTEQVRVHVTDGDWMQLSELGAKRTGDPQEATLSLLNDWGQKPAALRYEPGRPEGAFGGTAYEDRDWLWRTMIEPWKNAESQGIGAMVGEFGAFNKTPHDVVLRWMEDSLANWQKAGWGWALWNFRGSFGILDSGRADVQYEDWEGHKLDRQMLELLLRY
;
A
#
# COMPACT_ATOMS: atom_id res chain seq x y z
N GLY A 1 -11.25 47.99 19.80
CA GLY A 1 -10.01 47.26 20.12
C GLY A 1 -10.22 45.79 19.89
N ALA A 2 -10.12 45.36 18.63
CA ALA A 2 -10.12 43.97 18.23
C ALA A 2 -8.87 43.81 17.35
N ARG A 3 -7.86 43.09 17.84
CA ARG A 3 -6.74 42.64 17.01
C ARG A 3 -7.03 41.18 16.69
N GLY A 4 -7.32 40.93 15.42
CA GLY A 4 -7.45 39.58 14.88
C GLY A 4 -6.11 38.86 15.00
N TYR A 5 -6.16 37.63 15.49
CA TYR A 5 -5.11 36.65 15.28
C TYR A 5 -5.34 36.03 13.90
N GLU A 6 -4.60 36.53 12.92
CA GLU A 6 -4.29 35.80 11.69
C GLU A 6 -3.19 34.78 12.00
N GLY A 7 -3.34 33.54 11.52
CA GLY A 7 -2.28 32.53 11.57
C GLY A 7 -2.70 31.16 12.07
N ALA A 8 -3.80 30.61 11.58
CA ALA A 8 -4.01 29.16 11.55
C ALA A 8 -3.93 28.72 10.09
N HIS A 9 -2.72 28.37 9.64
CA HIS A 9 -2.56 27.63 8.38
C HIS A 9 -3.06 26.20 8.62
N SER A 10 -4.34 25.95 8.34
CA SER A 10 -4.82 24.59 8.14
C SER A 10 -4.26 24.08 6.82
N LEU A 11 -3.23 23.25 6.90
CA LEU A 11 -2.76 22.42 5.78
C LEU A 11 -3.74 21.25 5.59
N GLY A 12 -4.98 21.58 5.20
CA GLY A 12 -5.93 20.62 4.67
C GLY A 12 -5.80 20.58 3.15
N ALA A 13 -5.64 19.38 2.60
CA ALA A 13 -5.64 19.06 1.17
C ALA A 13 -4.33 19.36 0.39
N ARG A 14 -3.32 18.51 0.62
CA ARG A 14 -2.40 17.98 -0.41
C ARG A 14 -1.64 16.80 0.21
N GLY A 15 -1.92 15.58 -0.25
CA GLY A 15 -1.20 14.36 0.15
C GLY A 15 -1.95 13.51 1.19
N TYR A 16 -2.84 12.63 0.71
CA TYR A 16 -3.34 11.49 1.49
C TYR A 16 -2.28 10.37 1.52
N GLU A 17 -1.08 10.69 2.00
CA GLU A 17 -0.01 9.72 2.22
C GLU A 17 0.46 9.83 3.67
N GLY A 18 0.24 8.77 4.44
CA GLY A 18 0.81 8.59 5.79
C GLY A 18 -0.01 9.22 6.92
N ALA A 19 -0.73 8.36 7.64
CA ALA A 19 -1.16 8.50 9.05
C ALA A 19 -2.36 9.39 9.46
N HIS A 20 -2.92 10.26 8.62
CA HIS A 20 -4.18 10.95 9.01
C HIS A 20 -5.44 10.18 8.63
N SER A 21 -5.32 9.25 7.69
CA SER A 21 -6.37 8.28 7.40
C SER A 21 -5.82 6.99 6.82
N LEU A 22 -6.31 5.85 7.33
CA LEU A 22 -6.11 4.56 6.67
C LEU A 22 -7.22 4.37 5.61
N GLY A 23 -6.85 4.60 4.35
CA GLY A 23 -7.69 4.34 3.18
C GLY A 23 -8.80 5.37 2.97
N ALA A 24 -8.50 6.53 2.40
CA ALA A 24 -9.51 7.39 1.78
C ALA A 24 -9.98 6.78 0.44
N ARG A 25 -10.77 5.70 0.48
CA ARG A 25 -11.36 5.03 -0.71
C ARG A 25 -12.59 5.80 -1.24
N GLY A 26 -12.41 7.08 -1.55
CA GLY A 26 -13.47 7.98 -2.03
C GLY A 26 -13.34 8.43 -3.49
N TYR A 27 -12.33 7.97 -4.24
CA TYR A 27 -12.08 8.39 -5.62
C TYR A 27 -12.40 7.28 -6.64
N GLU A 28 -12.84 7.69 -7.82
CA GLU A 28 -13.13 6.81 -8.97
C GLU A 28 -11.87 5.97 -9.30
N GLY A 29 -11.99 4.64 -9.28
CA GLY A 29 -10.87 3.71 -9.50
C GLY A 29 -10.27 3.09 -8.22
N ALA A 30 -10.70 3.46 -7.01
CA ALA A 30 -10.16 2.89 -5.77
C ALA A 30 -10.38 1.37 -5.59
N HIS A 31 -11.34 0.76 -6.33
CA HIS A 31 -11.58 -0.68 -6.37
C HIS A 31 -10.47 -1.47 -7.09
N LYS A 32 -9.61 -0.78 -7.83
CA LYS A 32 -8.47 -1.38 -8.53
C LYS A 32 -7.27 -1.66 -7.62
N TYR A 33 -7.30 -1.16 -6.38
CA TYR A 33 -6.23 -1.32 -5.42
C TYR A 33 -6.57 -2.40 -4.38
N PRO A 34 -5.58 -3.22 -3.97
CA PRO A 34 -5.76 -4.23 -2.93
C PRO A 34 -6.31 -3.67 -1.62
N LEU A 35 -6.90 -4.55 -0.81
CA LEU A 35 -7.32 -4.21 0.56
C LEU A 35 -6.11 -3.77 1.38
N PRO A 36 -6.21 -2.67 2.15
CA PRO A 36 -5.14 -2.28 3.05
C PRO A 36 -4.82 -3.38 4.07
N THR A 37 -3.54 -3.52 4.40
CA THR A 37 -3.07 -4.37 5.49
C THR A 37 -2.35 -3.50 6.53
N TRP A 38 -2.27 -3.99 7.76
CA TRP A 38 -1.51 -3.38 8.84
C TRP A 38 -0.92 -4.48 9.74
N PRO A 39 0.33 -4.38 10.23
CA PRO A 39 1.38 -3.54 9.65
C PRO A 39 1.53 -3.86 8.16
N ARG A 40 1.95 -2.87 7.38
CA ARG A 40 2.05 -3.02 5.92
C ARG A 40 3.49 -3.32 5.54
N LEU A 41 3.72 -4.39 4.77
CA LEU A 41 5.02 -4.65 4.20
C LEU A 41 5.39 -3.56 3.19
N LYS A 42 6.57 -2.94 3.35
CA LYS A 42 7.11 -1.97 2.39
C LYS A 42 7.78 -2.71 1.24
N ALA A 43 7.03 -2.91 0.17
CA ALA A 43 7.49 -3.59 -1.03
C ALA A 43 7.28 -2.70 -2.25
N TYR A 44 8.35 -2.33 -2.96
CA TYR A 44 8.30 -1.49 -4.15
C TYR A 44 8.21 -2.32 -5.44
N GLY A 45 7.30 -1.94 -6.34
CA GLY A 45 6.95 -2.63 -7.58
C GLY A 45 7.37 -1.94 -8.87
N THR A 46 8.06 -0.79 -8.79
CA THR A 46 8.63 -0.14 -9.98
C THR A 46 9.88 -0.89 -10.41
N LEU A 47 9.80 -1.60 -11.55
CA LEU A 47 10.92 -2.30 -12.16
C LEU A 47 11.59 -1.41 -13.21
N TYR A 48 12.91 -1.33 -13.14
CA TYR A 48 13.73 -0.48 -14.00
C TYR A 48 14.48 -1.32 -15.02
N GLY A 49 14.41 -0.91 -16.29
CA GLY A 49 15.13 -1.49 -17.42
C GLY A 49 16.49 -0.85 -17.66
N ALA A 50 17.14 -1.26 -18.75
CA ALA A 50 18.51 -0.86 -19.08
C ALA A 50 18.68 0.66 -19.26
N MET A 51 17.63 1.40 -19.63
CA MET A 51 17.67 2.87 -19.74
C MET A 51 17.75 3.58 -18.37
N LYS A 52 17.53 2.83 -17.28
CA LYS A 52 17.56 3.26 -15.87
C LYS A 52 18.50 2.36 -15.05
N SER A 53 19.69 2.11 -15.59
CA SER A 53 20.65 1.12 -15.05
C SER A 53 21.05 1.34 -13.59
N GLU A 54 21.00 2.58 -13.09
CA GLU A 54 21.29 2.90 -11.68
C GLU A 54 20.31 2.24 -10.68
N TRP A 55 19.09 1.92 -11.13
CA TRP A 55 18.06 1.28 -10.32
C TRP A 55 17.67 -0.13 -10.82
N GLN A 56 18.29 -0.59 -11.91
CA GLN A 56 18.01 -1.89 -12.53
C GLN A 56 18.44 -3.04 -11.61
N THR A 57 17.49 -3.49 -10.80
CA THR A 57 17.61 -4.65 -9.91
C THR A 57 16.33 -5.47 -10.01
N PRO A 58 16.38 -6.79 -9.85
CA PRO A 58 15.18 -7.61 -9.84
C PRO A 58 14.37 -7.38 -8.56
N LEU A 59 13.05 -7.50 -8.67
CA LEU A 59 12.23 -7.90 -7.54
C LEU A 59 12.48 -9.39 -7.30
N THR A 60 12.81 -9.77 -6.07
CA THR A 60 13.12 -11.18 -5.73
C THR A 60 12.12 -11.75 -4.75
N LEU A 61 11.73 -13.01 -4.96
CA LEU A 61 10.95 -13.80 -3.99
C LEU A 61 11.76 -15.04 -3.65
N ASP A 62 12.29 -15.08 -2.43
CA ASP A 62 12.88 -16.29 -1.88
C ASP A 62 11.77 -17.22 -1.36
N GLY A 63 11.86 -18.51 -1.66
CA GLY A 63 10.84 -19.50 -1.32
C GLY A 63 10.72 -19.84 0.18
N PRO A 64 9.99 -20.91 0.51
CA PRO A 64 9.82 -22.09 -0.34
C PRO A 64 8.65 -22.03 -1.34
N PHE A 65 8.88 -22.47 -2.58
CA PHE A 65 7.83 -22.85 -3.54
C PHE A 65 7.64 -24.38 -3.50
N ASP A 66 7.06 -24.90 -2.43
CA ASP A 66 6.90 -26.33 -2.15
C ASP A 66 5.99 -27.07 -3.16
N ARG A 67 5.12 -26.31 -3.82
CA ARG A 67 4.21 -26.77 -4.87
C ARG A 67 4.30 -25.83 -6.07
N GLU A 68 3.86 -26.32 -7.22
CA GLU A 68 3.68 -25.48 -8.39
C GLU A 68 2.78 -24.29 -8.02
N THR A 69 3.20 -23.10 -8.41
CA THR A 69 2.59 -21.83 -7.98
C THR A 69 2.41 -20.94 -9.19
N THR A 70 1.16 -20.53 -9.46
CA THR A 70 0.91 -19.44 -10.39
C THR A 70 1.30 -18.13 -9.71
N LEU A 71 2.32 -17.47 -10.23
CA LEU A 71 2.71 -16.12 -9.84
C LEU A 71 2.05 -15.13 -10.79
N ARG A 72 1.12 -14.34 -10.27
CA ARG A 72 0.42 -13.26 -10.97
C ARG A 72 1.12 -11.94 -10.71
N LEU A 73 1.36 -11.19 -11.79
CA LEU A 73 1.93 -9.85 -11.79
C LEU A 73 0.87 -8.88 -12.31
N HIS A 74 0.36 -8.00 -11.44
CA HIS A 74 -0.56 -6.97 -11.89
C HIS A 74 0.22 -5.75 -12.41
N VAL A 75 0.26 -5.60 -13.73
CA VAL A 75 0.97 -4.52 -14.41
C VAL A 75 0.07 -3.30 -14.47
N LEU A 76 0.46 -2.24 -13.77
CA LEU A 76 -0.28 -0.99 -13.73
C LEU A 76 0.05 -0.12 -14.94
N SER A 77 1.32 0.19 -15.15
CA SER A 77 1.76 1.06 -16.23
C SER A 77 3.13 0.67 -16.76
N VAL A 78 3.36 0.99 -18.04
CA VAL A 78 4.66 0.81 -18.70
C VAL A 78 5.05 2.11 -19.37
N SER A 79 6.33 2.46 -19.29
CA SER A 79 6.92 3.62 -19.97
C SER A 79 7.68 3.17 -21.20
N GLN A 80 7.34 3.76 -22.35
CA GLN A 80 7.97 3.56 -23.66
C GLN A 80 8.04 2.11 -24.15
N ARG A 81 8.87 1.28 -23.53
CA ARG A 81 8.97 -0.16 -23.74
C ARG A 81 9.58 -0.82 -22.50
N SER A 82 9.28 -2.09 -22.26
CA SER A 82 9.92 -2.91 -21.22
C SER A 82 9.94 -4.37 -21.67
N HIS A 83 11.09 -5.03 -21.51
CA HIS A 83 11.22 -6.47 -21.70
C HIS A 83 11.23 -7.14 -20.33
N LEU A 84 10.09 -7.74 -19.95
CA LEU A 84 9.89 -8.38 -18.67
C LEU A 84 10.29 -9.85 -18.75
N ILE A 85 11.18 -10.26 -17.86
CA ILE A 85 11.53 -11.66 -17.64
C ILE A 85 11.18 -12.06 -16.21
N VAL A 86 10.61 -13.26 -16.05
CA VAL A 86 10.49 -13.94 -14.76
C VAL A 86 11.32 -15.22 -14.81
N ASP A 87 12.28 -15.34 -13.91
CA ASP A 87 13.11 -16.53 -13.77
C ASP A 87 12.79 -17.27 -12.48
N ALA A 88 12.72 -18.60 -12.54
CA ALA A 88 12.69 -19.51 -11.40
C ALA A 88 14.01 -20.28 -11.37
N ASP A 89 14.85 -20.05 -10.36
CA ASP A 89 16.21 -20.60 -10.22
C ASP A 89 17.08 -20.43 -11.49
N GLY A 90 16.94 -19.27 -12.14
CA GLY A 90 17.67 -18.92 -13.37
C GLY A 90 17.09 -19.52 -14.66
N LYS A 91 15.96 -20.24 -14.59
CA LYS A 91 15.20 -20.67 -15.76
C LYS A 91 14.04 -19.72 -16.01
N THR A 92 13.96 -19.15 -17.21
CA THR A 92 12.87 -18.29 -17.60
C THR A 92 11.53 -19.04 -17.66
N VAL A 93 10.55 -18.51 -16.93
CA VAL A 93 9.17 -19.00 -16.83
C VAL A 93 8.14 -18.00 -17.38
N LEU A 94 8.54 -16.75 -17.62
CA LEU A 94 7.80 -15.76 -18.41
C LEU A 94 8.78 -14.86 -19.16
N ASP A 95 8.49 -14.61 -20.42
CA ASP A 95 9.21 -13.69 -21.30
C ASP A 95 8.17 -12.85 -22.05
N LYS A 96 8.18 -11.54 -21.84
CA LYS A 96 7.14 -10.64 -22.37
C LYS A 96 7.69 -9.27 -22.73
N ASP A 97 7.50 -8.90 -24.00
CA ASP A 97 7.65 -7.53 -24.46
C ASP A 97 6.41 -6.69 -24.21
N PHE A 98 6.66 -5.48 -23.73
CA PHE A 98 5.71 -4.38 -23.64
C PHE A 98 6.23 -3.22 -24.50
N VAL A 99 5.41 -2.75 -25.43
CA VAL A 99 5.74 -1.61 -26.30
C VAL A 99 4.59 -0.62 -26.22
N CYS A 100 4.86 0.58 -25.72
CA CYS A 100 3.87 1.64 -25.62
C CYS A 100 3.73 2.41 -26.94
N GLY A 101 2.52 2.86 -27.21
CA GLY A 101 2.21 3.64 -28.40
C GLY A 101 0.82 4.28 -28.32
N PRO A 102 0.45 5.06 -29.36
CA PRO A 102 -0.89 5.59 -29.49
C PRO A 102 -1.91 4.47 -29.76
N GLY A 103 -3.19 4.78 -29.55
CA GLY A 103 -4.29 3.91 -29.97
C GLY A 103 -4.55 2.74 -29.03
N GLU A 104 -4.95 1.61 -29.61
CA GLU A 104 -5.36 0.40 -28.91
C GLU A 104 -4.19 -0.59 -28.78
N GLY A 105 -4.21 -1.39 -27.71
CA GLY A 105 -3.24 -2.44 -27.43
C GLY A 105 -3.71 -3.30 -26.26
N GLU A 106 -2.80 -3.98 -25.58
CA GLU A 106 -3.12 -4.68 -24.32
C GLU A 106 -3.47 -3.72 -23.18
N TRP A 107 -3.18 -2.42 -23.35
CA TRP A 107 -3.43 -1.37 -22.39
C TRP A 107 -4.85 -0.81 -22.47
N ASN A 108 -5.37 -0.36 -21.33
CA ASN A 108 -6.67 0.29 -21.23
C ASN A 108 -6.64 1.75 -21.68
N LYS A 109 -5.47 2.41 -21.55
CA LYS A 109 -5.33 3.82 -21.90
C LYS A 109 -3.91 4.16 -22.34
N ALA A 110 -3.79 4.81 -23.49
CA ALA A 110 -2.53 5.38 -23.95
C ALA A 110 -2.37 6.81 -23.44
N VAL A 111 -1.24 7.15 -22.83
CA VAL A 111 -0.99 8.52 -22.35
C VAL A 111 0.32 9.05 -22.88
N PHE A 112 0.24 10.06 -23.75
CA PHE A 112 1.42 10.74 -24.26
C PHE A 112 1.99 11.69 -23.20
N ARG A 113 3.30 11.64 -22.98
CA ARG A 113 4.03 12.53 -22.08
C ARG A 113 4.88 13.48 -22.90
N GLU A 114 4.34 14.68 -23.16
CA GLU A 114 5.00 15.70 -23.99
C GLU A 114 6.42 16.02 -23.52
N GLN A 115 6.62 16.13 -22.20
CA GLN A 115 7.90 16.44 -21.57
C GLN A 115 9.04 15.44 -21.88
N TRP A 116 8.71 14.22 -22.31
CA TRP A 116 9.68 13.19 -22.67
C TRP A 116 9.52 12.69 -24.11
N GLY A 117 8.48 13.12 -24.84
CA GLY A 117 8.20 12.65 -26.20
C GLY A 117 7.90 11.15 -26.30
N ILE A 118 7.36 10.55 -25.23
CA ILE A 118 7.08 9.11 -25.16
C ILE A 118 5.63 8.83 -24.74
N TYR A 119 5.17 7.60 -25.00
CA TYR A 119 3.94 7.08 -24.43
C TYR A 119 4.22 6.35 -23.12
N GLN A 120 3.37 6.61 -22.13
CA GLN A 120 3.21 5.81 -20.92
C GLN A 120 1.80 5.24 -20.93
N ASN A 121 1.68 3.93 -21.13
CA ASN A 121 0.38 3.28 -21.28
C ASN A 121 -0.04 2.64 -19.95
N GLU A 122 -1.31 2.82 -19.58
CA GLU A 122 -1.93 2.22 -18.39
C GLU A 122 -2.49 0.85 -18.79
N TYR A 123 -1.90 -0.22 -18.26
CA TYR A 123 -2.28 -1.59 -18.55
C TYR A 123 -3.40 -2.05 -17.63
N ASP A 124 -3.20 -1.94 -16.31
CA ASP A 124 -4.17 -2.38 -15.29
C ASP A 124 -4.62 -3.82 -15.57
N ARG A 125 -3.63 -4.71 -15.75
CA ARG A 125 -3.82 -6.07 -16.28
C ARG A 125 -2.86 -7.08 -15.64
N ASP A 126 -3.37 -8.28 -15.45
CA ASP A 126 -2.60 -9.41 -14.91
C ASP A 126 -1.83 -10.18 -15.99
N TYR A 127 -0.62 -10.60 -15.63
CA TYR A 127 0.23 -11.53 -16.38
C TYR A 127 0.70 -12.62 -15.43
N GLU A 128 0.71 -13.87 -15.90
CA GLU A 128 0.98 -15.03 -15.05
C GLU A 128 2.24 -15.77 -15.49
N ALA A 129 3.03 -16.20 -14.51
CA ALA A 129 4.16 -17.09 -14.67
C ALA A 129 3.94 -18.36 -13.85
N LEU A 130 4.21 -19.53 -14.43
CA LEU A 130 4.09 -20.80 -13.71
C LEU A 130 5.43 -21.13 -13.04
N VAL A 131 5.48 -21.01 -11.71
CA VAL A 131 6.67 -21.31 -10.91
C VAL A 131 6.67 -22.80 -10.55
N PRO A 132 7.67 -23.59 -10.99
CA PRO A 132 7.74 -25.01 -10.68
C PRO A 132 7.87 -25.31 -9.18
N ALA A 133 7.34 -26.44 -8.74
CA ALA A 133 7.58 -26.96 -7.40
C ALA A 133 9.09 -27.19 -7.17
N GLY A 134 9.56 -26.87 -5.97
CA GLY A 134 10.97 -26.96 -5.58
C GLY A 134 11.80 -25.72 -5.95
N THR A 135 11.20 -24.68 -6.54
CA THR A 135 11.91 -23.42 -6.81
C THR A 135 12.38 -22.79 -5.49
N GLU A 136 13.64 -22.36 -5.43
CA GLU A 136 14.22 -21.67 -4.26
C GLU A 136 14.10 -20.15 -4.38
N GLN A 137 14.25 -19.59 -5.58
CA GLN A 137 14.14 -18.16 -5.82
C GLN A 137 13.46 -17.85 -7.14
N VAL A 138 12.54 -16.88 -7.10
CA VAL A 138 11.98 -16.23 -8.29
C VAL A 138 12.54 -14.82 -8.43
N ARG A 139 12.88 -14.42 -9.65
CA ARG A 139 13.30 -13.05 -9.99
C ARG A 139 12.36 -12.49 -11.04
N VAL A 140 11.83 -11.30 -10.80
CA VAL A 140 11.03 -10.53 -11.75
C VAL A 140 11.83 -9.29 -12.11
N HIS A 141 12.21 -9.12 -13.37
CA HIS A 141 13.00 -7.97 -13.79
C HIS A 141 12.67 -7.47 -15.18
N VAL A 142 12.97 -6.21 -15.42
CA VAL A 142 12.99 -5.63 -16.75
C VAL A 142 14.43 -5.64 -17.24
N THR A 143 14.75 -6.46 -18.24
CA THR A 143 16.15 -6.61 -18.70
C THR A 143 16.52 -5.55 -19.73
N ASP A 144 15.55 -5.01 -20.47
CA ASP A 144 15.72 -3.94 -21.45
C ASP A 144 14.52 -2.98 -21.45
N GLY A 145 14.70 -1.77 -21.98
CA GLY A 145 13.70 -0.71 -22.02
C GLY A 145 13.80 0.29 -20.86
N ASP A 146 12.71 1.00 -20.62
CA ASP A 146 12.64 2.10 -19.64
C ASP A 146 12.23 1.59 -18.25
N TRP A 147 10.95 1.60 -17.90
CA TRP A 147 10.46 1.05 -16.64
C TRP A 147 9.01 0.59 -16.75
N MET A 148 8.60 -0.27 -15.82
CA MET A 148 7.22 -0.65 -15.61
C MET A 148 6.85 -0.66 -14.13
N GLN A 149 5.57 -0.55 -13.82
CA GLN A 149 5.05 -0.57 -12.45
C GLN A 149 4.14 -1.78 -12.23
N LEU A 150 4.45 -2.54 -11.19
CA LEU A 150 3.57 -3.56 -10.63
C LEU A 150 2.82 -2.96 -9.43
N SER A 151 1.50 -3.13 -9.36
CA SER A 151 0.72 -2.71 -8.18
C SER A 151 0.44 -3.86 -7.21
N GLU A 152 0.54 -5.10 -7.67
CA GLU A 152 0.23 -6.28 -6.87
C GLU A 152 0.99 -7.51 -7.38
N LEU A 153 1.36 -8.38 -6.43
CA LEU A 153 1.74 -9.77 -6.69
C LEU A 153 0.65 -10.70 -6.15
N GLY A 154 0.32 -11.73 -6.92
CA GLY A 154 -0.51 -12.84 -6.50
C GLY A 154 0.29 -14.14 -6.55
N ALA A 155 0.15 -14.99 -5.55
CA ALA A 155 0.74 -16.33 -5.54
C ALA A 155 -0.34 -17.36 -5.18
N LYS A 156 -0.69 -18.20 -6.14
CA LYS A 156 -1.67 -19.27 -5.96
C LYS A 156 -1.01 -20.63 -6.16
N ARG A 157 -0.80 -21.35 -5.06
CA ARG A 157 -0.28 -22.73 -5.12
C ARG A 157 -1.35 -23.68 -5.62
N THR A 158 -0.93 -24.70 -6.35
CA THR A 158 -1.83 -25.77 -6.78
C THR A 158 -2.50 -26.43 -5.56
N GLY A 159 -3.83 -26.45 -5.59
CA GLY A 159 -4.68 -26.98 -4.53
C GLY A 159 -5.10 -25.99 -3.44
N ASP A 160 -4.49 -24.79 -3.36
CA ASP A 160 -4.91 -23.79 -2.38
C ASP A 160 -6.23 -23.13 -2.81
N PRO A 161 -7.17 -22.89 -1.88
CA PRO A 161 -8.50 -22.36 -2.20
C PRO A 161 -8.47 -20.88 -2.59
N GLN A 162 -7.46 -20.14 -2.11
CA GLN A 162 -7.32 -18.70 -2.31
C GLN A 162 -5.89 -18.36 -2.74
N GLU A 163 -5.79 -17.30 -3.53
CA GLU A 163 -4.52 -16.69 -3.86
C GLU A 163 -4.04 -15.83 -2.68
N ALA A 164 -2.75 -15.91 -2.35
CA ALA A 164 -2.14 -14.92 -1.47
C ALA A 164 -1.75 -13.69 -2.28
N THR A 165 -2.06 -12.49 -1.81
CA THR A 165 -1.74 -11.25 -2.51
C THR A 165 -0.83 -10.33 -1.70
N LEU A 166 -0.05 -9.51 -2.40
CA LEU A 166 0.79 -8.46 -1.83
C LEU A 166 0.66 -7.18 -2.66
N SER A 167 0.21 -6.10 -2.02
CA SER A 167 0.23 -4.76 -2.58
C SER A 167 1.65 -4.21 -2.69
N LEU A 168 1.97 -3.60 -3.83
CA LEU A 168 3.25 -2.95 -4.08
C LEU A 168 3.11 -1.42 -4.12
N LEU A 169 4.12 -0.74 -3.58
CA LEU A 169 4.32 0.70 -3.66
C LEU A 169 5.03 1.05 -4.97
N ASN A 170 4.80 2.23 -5.52
CA ASN A 170 5.36 2.64 -6.82
C ASN A 170 6.14 3.96 -6.75
N ASP A 171 6.66 4.28 -5.57
CA ASP A 171 7.48 5.46 -5.33
C ASP A 171 8.71 5.45 -6.26
N TRP A 172 8.94 6.57 -6.95
CA TRP A 172 10.05 6.68 -7.88
C TRP A 172 11.40 6.67 -7.16
N GLY A 173 12.40 6.01 -7.76
CA GLY A 173 13.77 5.93 -7.27
C GLY A 173 13.99 4.93 -6.15
N GLN A 174 12.95 4.20 -5.73
CA GLN A 174 13.06 3.09 -4.79
C GLN A 174 13.44 1.82 -5.53
N LYS A 175 14.33 1.02 -4.93
CA LYS A 175 14.68 -0.29 -5.50
C LYS A 175 13.51 -1.26 -5.35
N PRO A 176 13.27 -2.14 -6.34
CA PRO A 176 12.33 -3.25 -6.22
C PRO A 176 12.50 -4.06 -4.95
N ALA A 177 11.39 -4.63 -4.48
CA ALA A 177 11.37 -5.37 -3.23
C ALA A 177 12.21 -6.66 -3.27
N ALA A 178 12.90 -6.94 -2.17
CA ALA A 178 13.40 -8.27 -1.86
C ALA A 178 12.47 -8.90 -0.83
N LEU A 179 11.77 -9.95 -1.24
CA LEU A 179 10.66 -10.57 -0.52
C LEU A 179 10.97 -12.03 -0.21
N ARG A 180 10.25 -12.55 0.78
CA ARG A 180 10.17 -13.97 1.06
C ARG A 180 8.73 -14.46 0.93
N TYR A 181 8.55 -15.59 0.27
CA TYR A 181 7.29 -16.29 0.15
C TYR A 181 7.23 -17.44 1.16
N GLU A 182 6.39 -17.30 2.18
CA GLU A 182 6.18 -18.26 3.26
C GLU A 182 4.68 -18.57 3.34
N PRO A 183 4.18 -19.53 2.54
CA PRO A 183 2.77 -19.84 2.54
C PRO A 183 2.33 -20.37 3.92
N GLY A 184 1.25 -19.80 4.45
CA GLY A 184 0.71 -20.15 5.77
C GLY A 184 1.23 -19.29 6.93
N ARG A 185 2.10 -18.31 6.67
CA ARG A 185 2.48 -17.29 7.67
C ARG A 185 1.23 -16.54 8.17
N PRO A 186 1.01 -16.38 9.48
CA PRO A 186 -0.22 -15.77 10.04
C PRO A 186 -0.48 -14.34 9.56
N GLU A 187 0.58 -13.57 9.32
CA GLU A 187 0.52 -12.18 8.87
C GLU A 187 0.37 -12.02 7.35
N GLY A 188 0.29 -13.13 6.61
CA GLY A 188 0.24 -13.16 5.14
C GLY A 188 1.45 -13.88 4.54
N ALA A 189 1.26 -14.48 3.36
CA ALA A 189 2.26 -15.36 2.74
C ALA A 189 3.53 -14.64 2.26
N PHE A 190 3.53 -13.31 2.21
CA PHE A 190 4.69 -12.52 1.82
C PHE A 190 5.30 -11.85 3.04
N GLY A 191 6.61 -12.01 3.20
CA GLY A 191 7.43 -11.36 4.20
C GLY A 191 8.53 -10.51 3.56
N GLY A 192 9.15 -9.65 4.36
CA GLY A 192 10.31 -8.87 3.97
C GLY A 192 10.95 -8.21 5.20
N THR A 193 11.86 -7.28 4.98
CA THR A 193 12.66 -6.69 6.06
C THR A 193 12.21 -5.30 6.50
N ALA A 194 11.24 -4.70 5.80
CA ALA A 194 10.81 -3.32 6.04
C ALA A 194 9.28 -3.24 6.10
N TYR A 195 8.77 -2.61 7.16
CA TYR A 195 7.34 -2.47 7.39
C TYR A 195 6.98 -1.01 7.71
N GLU A 196 5.77 -0.63 7.33
CA GLU A 196 5.03 0.46 7.94
C GLU A 196 4.27 -0.13 9.12
N ASP A 197 4.87 0.05 10.30
CA ASP A 197 4.39 -0.45 11.60
C ASP A 197 4.36 0.69 12.62
N ARG A 198 4.15 0.36 13.89
CA ARG A 198 4.13 1.33 15.00
C ARG A 198 5.43 2.14 15.11
N ASP A 199 6.59 1.51 14.94
CA ASP A 199 7.89 2.19 15.06
C ASP A 199 8.17 3.06 13.83
N TRP A 200 7.70 2.64 12.66
CA TRP A 200 7.63 3.52 11.49
C TRP A 200 6.77 4.74 11.76
N LEU A 201 5.54 4.59 12.28
CA LEU A 201 4.67 5.72 12.64
C LEU A 201 5.36 6.66 13.64
N TRP A 202 6.07 6.12 14.63
CA TRP A 202 6.82 6.92 15.58
C TRP A 202 7.86 7.79 14.87
N ARG A 203 8.73 7.17 14.07
CA ARG A 203 9.83 7.88 13.38
C ARG A 203 9.34 8.90 12.35
N THR A 204 8.30 8.56 11.59
CA THR A 204 7.86 9.41 10.47
C THR A 204 6.84 10.47 10.89
N MET A 205 6.00 10.17 11.88
CA MET A 205 4.87 11.04 12.24
C MET A 205 5.01 11.69 13.61
N ILE A 206 5.79 11.11 14.53
CA ILE A 206 5.90 11.62 15.90
C ILE A 206 7.18 12.41 16.10
N GLU A 207 8.34 11.82 15.78
CA GLU A 207 9.66 12.41 16.03
C GLU A 207 9.82 13.84 15.46
N PRO A 208 9.40 14.16 14.22
CA PRO A 208 9.55 15.51 13.68
C PRO A 208 8.82 16.58 14.51
N TRP A 209 7.62 16.24 15.01
CA TRP A 209 6.81 17.14 15.83
C TRP A 209 7.26 17.16 17.30
N LYS A 210 7.80 16.05 17.84
CA LYS A 210 8.48 16.09 19.15
C LYS A 210 9.68 17.04 19.12
N ASN A 211 10.41 17.08 18.00
CA ASN A 211 11.49 18.04 17.83
C ASN A 211 10.96 19.49 17.78
N ALA A 212 9.82 19.73 17.13
CA ALA A 212 9.15 21.04 17.16
C ALA A 212 8.66 21.41 18.58
N GLU A 213 8.10 20.46 19.33
CA GLU A 213 7.68 20.65 20.73
C GLU A 213 8.85 21.04 21.64
N SER A 214 10.04 20.48 21.42
CA SER A 214 11.24 20.88 22.16
C SER A 214 11.63 22.36 21.96
N GLN A 215 11.08 22.99 20.92
CA GLN A 215 11.25 24.41 20.60
C GLN A 215 10.03 25.27 21.04
N GLY A 216 9.12 24.70 21.84
CA GLY A 216 7.96 25.40 22.40
C GLY A 216 6.70 25.40 21.52
N ILE A 217 6.66 24.62 20.43
CA ILE A 217 5.50 24.50 19.55
C ILE A 217 4.62 23.35 20.05
N GLY A 218 3.43 23.64 20.58
CA GLY A 218 2.50 22.57 21.01
C GLY A 218 1.99 21.73 19.84
N ALA A 219 1.81 20.43 20.06
CA ALA A 219 1.27 19.50 19.06
C ALA A 219 -0.01 18.82 19.56
N MET A 220 -0.97 18.62 18.65
CA MET A 220 -2.12 17.75 18.83
C MET A 220 -2.49 17.11 17.50
N VAL A 221 -3.12 15.93 17.57
CA VAL A 221 -3.68 15.27 16.38
C VAL A 221 -5.09 15.79 16.18
N GLY A 222 -5.22 16.85 15.40
CA GLY A 222 -6.52 17.51 15.19
C GLY A 222 -7.56 16.63 14.50
N GLU A 223 -7.11 15.66 13.70
CA GLU A 223 -7.96 14.76 12.93
C GLU A 223 -7.27 13.41 12.76
N PHE A 224 -7.99 12.33 13.06
CA PHE A 224 -7.64 10.99 12.60
C PHE A 224 -8.90 10.14 12.40
N GLY A 225 -8.74 9.02 11.71
CA GLY A 225 -9.78 8.02 11.54
C GLY A 225 -9.49 7.15 10.32
N ALA A 226 -10.32 6.15 10.05
CA ALA A 226 -10.22 5.36 8.83
C ALA A 226 -11.58 5.30 8.14
N PHE A 227 -11.59 5.33 6.81
CA PHE A 227 -12.85 5.26 6.07
C PHE A 227 -13.50 3.87 6.21
N ASN A 228 -14.81 3.81 6.07
CA ASN A 228 -15.61 2.61 6.33
C ASN A 228 -15.45 1.46 5.30
N LYS A 229 -14.57 1.62 4.32
CA LYS A 229 -14.25 0.61 3.30
C LYS A 229 -12.95 -0.15 3.56
N THR A 230 -12.23 0.23 4.62
CA THR A 230 -11.05 -0.50 5.09
C THR A 230 -11.48 -1.59 6.06
N PRO A 231 -10.96 -2.84 5.96
CA PRO A 231 -11.31 -3.93 6.87
C PRO A 231 -11.15 -3.52 8.34
N HIS A 232 -12.14 -3.87 9.16
CA HIS A 232 -12.25 -3.36 10.52
C HIS A 232 -11.08 -3.81 11.41
N ASP A 233 -10.63 -5.06 11.29
CA ASP A 233 -9.49 -5.58 12.05
C ASP A 233 -8.20 -4.77 11.76
N VAL A 234 -8.01 -4.37 10.50
CA VAL A 234 -6.87 -3.57 10.06
C VAL A 234 -6.97 -2.16 10.66
N VAL A 235 -8.17 -1.57 10.65
CA VAL A 235 -8.41 -0.26 11.26
C VAL A 235 -8.10 -0.28 12.76
N LEU A 236 -8.60 -1.26 13.50
CA LEU A 236 -8.37 -1.33 14.96
C LEU A 236 -6.89 -1.48 15.30
N ARG A 237 -6.14 -2.35 14.59
CA ARG A 237 -4.70 -2.52 14.83
C ARG A 237 -3.90 -1.25 14.50
N TRP A 238 -4.22 -0.59 13.39
CA TRP A 238 -3.59 0.69 13.04
C TRP A 238 -3.94 1.82 14.03
N MET A 239 -5.20 1.90 14.45
CA MET A 239 -5.65 2.86 15.45
C MET A 239 -4.94 2.63 16.78
N GLU A 240 -4.81 1.39 17.24
CA GLU A 240 -4.12 1.07 18.49
C GLU A 240 -2.66 1.53 18.47
N ASP A 241 -1.92 1.24 17.40
CA ASP A 241 -0.53 1.70 17.25
C ASP A 241 -0.41 3.23 17.24
N SER A 242 -1.36 3.91 16.58
CA SER A 242 -1.41 5.37 16.51
C SER A 242 -1.71 5.99 17.87
N LEU A 243 -2.76 5.53 18.54
CA LEU A 243 -3.19 5.96 19.87
C LEU A 243 -2.09 5.73 20.92
N ALA A 244 -1.46 4.56 20.90
CA ALA A 244 -0.39 4.23 21.83
C ALA A 244 0.86 5.11 21.61
N ASN A 245 1.14 5.51 20.37
CA ASN A 245 2.21 6.45 20.07
C ASN A 245 1.87 7.88 20.51
N TRP A 246 0.63 8.34 20.33
CA TRP A 246 0.20 9.67 20.78
C TRP A 246 0.17 9.78 22.31
N GLN A 247 -0.31 8.73 23.00
CA GLN A 247 -0.25 8.65 24.45
C GLN A 247 1.21 8.72 24.95
N LYS A 248 2.13 7.97 24.31
CA LYS A 248 3.57 8.04 24.61
C LYS A 248 4.16 9.43 24.33
N ALA A 249 3.67 10.13 23.30
CA ALA A 249 4.11 11.49 22.97
C ALA A 249 3.57 12.56 23.92
N GLY A 250 2.48 12.26 24.65
CA GLY A 250 1.74 13.19 25.49
C GLY A 250 0.75 14.06 24.71
N TRP A 251 0.26 13.59 23.56
CA TRP A 251 -0.61 14.37 22.67
C TRP A 251 -2.08 14.01 22.82
N GLY A 252 -2.93 15.03 22.75
CA GLY A 252 -4.37 14.84 22.53
C GLY A 252 -4.67 14.52 21.07
N TRP A 253 -5.83 13.92 20.83
CA TRP A 253 -6.32 13.54 19.51
C TRP A 253 -7.82 13.82 19.36
N ALA A 254 -8.30 13.96 18.13
CA ALA A 254 -9.72 14.10 17.82
C ALA A 254 -10.13 13.22 16.62
N LEU A 255 -11.09 12.34 16.84
CA LEU A 255 -11.65 11.49 15.79
C LEU A 255 -12.45 12.33 14.81
N TRP A 256 -12.22 12.15 13.50
CA TRP A 256 -12.82 12.98 12.45
C TRP A 256 -14.35 13.01 12.51
N ASN A 257 -14.99 11.89 12.86
CA ASN A 257 -16.43 11.83 13.06
C ASN A 257 -16.75 11.22 14.41
N PHE A 258 -17.73 11.77 15.12
CA PHE A 258 -18.43 11.01 16.15
C PHE A 258 -19.44 10.05 15.50
N ARG A 259 -20.33 10.60 14.66
CA ARG A 259 -21.24 9.87 13.77
C ARG A 259 -20.80 10.06 12.32
N GLY A 260 -20.73 8.97 11.54
CA GLY A 260 -20.33 9.01 10.13
C GLY A 260 -19.21 8.03 9.80
N SER A 261 -18.77 8.01 8.55
CA SER A 261 -17.93 6.95 7.97
C SER A 261 -16.55 6.77 8.62
N PHE A 262 -16.10 7.71 9.44
CA PHE A 262 -14.85 7.64 10.22
C PHE A 262 -15.08 7.46 11.73
N GLY A 263 -16.33 7.45 12.18
CA GLY A 263 -16.69 7.50 13.58
C GLY A 263 -17.06 6.15 14.17
N ILE A 264 -17.40 6.16 15.46
CA ILE A 264 -17.86 4.99 16.22
C ILE A 264 -19.36 4.72 16.08
N LEU A 265 -20.14 5.71 15.59
CA LEU A 265 -21.58 5.59 15.42
C LEU A 265 -21.96 5.71 13.95
N ASP A 266 -22.85 4.83 13.50
CA ASP A 266 -23.42 4.82 12.15
C ASP A 266 -22.35 4.85 11.04
N SER A 267 -21.21 4.20 11.26
CA SER A 267 -20.06 4.30 10.37
C SER A 267 -20.25 3.56 9.05
N GLY A 268 -21.14 2.57 9.01
CA GLY A 268 -21.50 1.85 7.78
C GLY A 268 -20.39 0.93 7.26
N ARG A 269 -19.44 0.54 8.13
CA ARG A 269 -18.54 -0.61 7.90
C ARG A 269 -19.37 -1.88 7.70
N ALA A 270 -19.00 -2.68 6.71
CA ALA A 270 -19.75 -3.88 6.31
C ALA A 270 -19.46 -5.09 7.20
N ASP A 271 -18.37 -5.06 7.94
CA ASP A 271 -17.78 -6.16 8.72
C ASP A 271 -17.79 -5.91 10.24
N VAL A 272 -18.54 -4.90 10.69
CA VAL A 272 -18.73 -4.59 12.12
C VAL A 272 -20.05 -5.17 12.61
N GLN A 273 -20.00 -5.87 13.74
CA GLN A 273 -21.18 -6.24 14.52
C GLN A 273 -21.55 -5.06 15.43
N TYR A 274 -22.50 -4.24 15.00
CA TYR A 274 -22.92 -3.07 15.76
C TYR A 274 -23.83 -3.43 16.93
N GLU A 275 -23.65 -2.70 18.03
CA GLU A 275 -24.59 -2.65 19.16
C GLU A 275 -25.66 -1.58 18.89
N ASP A 276 -26.93 -1.87 19.21
CA ASP A 276 -27.96 -0.82 19.25
C ASP A 276 -27.76 0.01 20.52
N TRP A 277 -27.47 1.29 20.35
CA TRP A 277 -27.22 2.21 21.45
C TRP A 277 -27.94 3.52 21.18
N GLU A 278 -28.98 3.79 21.98
CA GLU A 278 -29.82 5.00 21.87
C GLU A 278 -30.37 5.27 20.44
N GLY A 279 -30.72 4.20 19.71
CA GLY A 279 -31.23 4.31 18.34
C GLY A 279 -30.16 4.47 17.26
N HIS A 280 -28.87 4.31 17.62
CA HIS A 280 -27.73 4.35 16.71
C HIS A 280 -26.98 3.01 16.67
N LYS A 281 -26.23 2.80 15.59
CA LYS A 281 -25.37 1.63 15.43
C LYS A 281 -23.98 1.92 15.97
N LEU A 282 -23.66 1.40 17.14
CA LEU A 282 -22.40 1.60 17.83
C LEU A 282 -21.37 0.51 17.52
N ASP A 283 -20.19 0.95 17.10
CA ASP A 283 -18.97 0.15 17.04
C ASP A 283 -18.35 0.07 18.44
N ARG A 284 -18.75 -0.95 19.21
CA ARG A 284 -18.30 -1.15 20.59
C ARG A 284 -16.79 -1.36 20.66
N GLN A 285 -16.21 -2.09 19.72
CA GLN A 285 -14.78 -2.40 19.71
C GLN A 285 -13.94 -1.14 19.48
N MET A 286 -14.31 -0.30 18.51
CA MET A 286 -13.62 0.96 18.28
C MET A 286 -13.78 1.91 19.48
N LEU A 287 -14.98 2.03 20.06
CA LEU A 287 -15.19 2.85 21.26
C LEU A 287 -14.32 2.41 22.44
N GLU A 288 -14.28 1.11 22.74
CA GLU A 288 -13.46 0.57 23.83
C GLU A 288 -11.97 0.79 23.60
N LEU A 289 -11.51 0.69 22.35
CA LEU A 289 -10.13 1.02 21.98
C LEU A 289 -9.82 2.49 22.27
N LEU A 290 -10.70 3.40 21.84
CA LEU A 290 -10.53 4.84 22.05
C LEU A 290 -10.52 5.22 23.53
N LEU A 291 -11.38 4.60 24.36
CA LEU A 291 -11.43 4.88 25.80
C LEU A 291 -10.22 4.35 26.58
N ARG A 292 -9.46 3.43 26.00
CA ARG A 292 -8.25 2.86 26.63
C ARG A 292 -7.06 3.82 26.61
N TYR A 293 -7.01 4.76 25.66
CA TYR A 293 -5.84 5.61 25.38
C TYR A 293 -6.11 7.09 25.65
#